data_AF-A0A8J2TBS8-F1
#
_entry.id   AF-A0A8J2TBS8-F1
#
_cell.length_a   1.000
_cell.length_b   1.000
_cell.length_c   1.000
_cell.angle_alpha   90.00
_cell.angle_beta   90.00
_cell.angle_gamma   90.00
#
_symmetry.space_group_name_H-M   'P 1'
#
loop_
_entity.id
_entity.type
_entity.pdbx_description
1 polymer ?
#
loop_
_entity_poly.entity_id
_entity_poly.type
_entity_poly.pdbx_seq_one_letter_code
_entity_poly.pdbx_strand_id
1 'polypeptide(L)' 'MAPPTPILTNEQIIREREKVESLRRRNKCQLRSLTQHLCHFEDNREYVCIPFKRVFQQCVGHALEVTEAATNGALKERDE' A
#
# COMPACT_ATOMS: atom_id res chain seq x y z
N MET A 1 13.86 6.32 -16.16
CA MET A 1 12.87 7.25 -15.56
C MET A 1 11.57 6.49 -15.42
N ALA A 2 10.94 6.47 -14.24
CA ALA A 2 9.61 5.89 -14.08
C ALA A 2 8.57 6.81 -14.74
N PRO A 3 7.51 6.26 -15.36
CA PRO A 3 6.44 7.08 -15.93
C PRO A 3 5.75 7.90 -14.82
N PRO A 4 5.18 9.07 -15.16
CA PRO A 4 4.40 9.85 -14.21
C PRO A 4 3.22 9.02 -13.69
N THR A 5 3.00 9.07 -12.37
CA THR A 5 1.87 8.38 -11.75
C THR A 5 0.56 9.07 -12.16
N PRO A 6 -0.42 8.35 -12.73
CA PRO A 6 -1.67 8.96 -13.15
C PRO A 6 -2.50 9.40 -11.93
N ILE A 7 -3.03 10.61 -11.99
CA ILE A 7 -4.00 11.11 -11.01
C ILE A 7 -5.38 10.71 -11.49
N LEU A 8 -6.07 9.88 -10.72
CA LEU A 8 -7.39 9.36 -11.08
C LEU A 8 -8.51 10.19 -10.43
N THR A 9 -9.60 10.43 -11.15
CA THR A 9 -10.84 10.95 -10.58
C THR A 9 -11.53 9.87 -9.75
N ASN A 10 -12.51 10.26 -8.92
CA ASN A 10 -13.27 9.30 -8.11
C ASN A 10 -13.95 8.23 -8.96
N GLU A 11 -14.54 8.59 -10.11
CA GLU A 11 -15.19 7.63 -11.01
C GLU A 11 -14.18 6.63 -11.59
N GLN A 12 -12.96 7.08 -11.89
CA GLN A 12 -11.89 6.22 -12.39
C GLN A 12 -11.40 5.25 -11.31
N ILE A 13 -11.30 5.71 -10.05
CA ILE A 13 -10.94 4.85 -8.92
C ILE A 13 -11.96 3.72 -8.74
N ILE A 14 -13.25 4.03 -8.83
CA ILE A 14 -14.32 3.02 -8.70
C ILE A 14 -14.18 1.96 -9.80
N ARG A 15 -13.99 2.36 -11.06
CA ARG A 15 -13.82 1.43 -12.19
C ARG A 15 -12.58 0.55 -12.04
N GLU A 16 -11.46 1.12 -11.60
CA GLU A 16 -10.23 0.34 -11.36
C GLU A 16 -10.41 -0.66 -10.21
N ARG A 17 -11.13 -0.29 -9.14
CA ARG A 17 -11.49 -1.21 -8.05
C ARG A 17 -12.32 -2.40 -8.55
N GLU A 18 -13.38 -2.15 -9.32
CA GLU A 18 -14.22 -3.20 -9.91
C GLU A 18 -13.40 -4.13 -10.80
N LYS A 19 -12.50 -3.56 -11.62
CA LYS A 19 -11.60 -4.33 -12.48
C LYS A 19 -10.70 -5.26 -11.68
N VAL A 20 -10.04 -4.74 -10.63
CA VAL A 20 -9.18 -5.54 -9.75
C VAL A 20 -9.96 -6.60 -9.00
N GLU A 21 -11.18 -6.30 -8.53
CA GLU A 21 -12.02 -7.29 -7.87
C GLU A 21 -12.38 -8.46 -8.80
N SER A 22 -12.72 -8.15 -10.06
CA SER A 22 -12.99 -9.18 -11.08
C SER A 22 -11.76 -10.05 -11.38
N LEU A 23 -10.55 -9.47 -11.36
CA LEU A 23 -9.29 -10.18 -11.56
C LEU A 23 -8.90 -11.02 -10.33
N ARG A 24 -9.20 -10.53 -9.13
CA ARG A 24 -8.99 -11.24 -7.86
C ARG A 24 -9.78 -12.54 -7.82
N ARG A 25 -11.06 -12.51 -8.20
CA ARG A 25 -11.91 -13.72 -8.28
C ARG A 25 -11.36 -14.76 -9.25
N ARG A 26 -10.55 -14.35 -10.23
CA ARG A 26 -9.90 -15.23 -11.22
C ARG A 26 -8.52 -15.74 -10.79
N ASN A 27 -8.10 -15.50 -9.53
CA ASN A 27 -6.82 -15.93 -8.94
C ASN A 27 -5.55 -15.46 -9.68
N LYS A 28 -5.60 -14.33 -10.39
CA LYS A 28 -4.44 -13.79 -11.14
C LYS A 28 -3.67 -12.68 -10.41
N CYS A 29 -3.80 -12.61 -9.09
CA CYS A 29 -3.28 -11.49 -8.30
C CYS A 29 -2.24 -11.94 -7.28
N GLN A 30 -1.24 -11.10 -7.07
CA GLN A 30 -0.21 -11.28 -6.04
C GLN A 30 -0.34 -10.18 -5.00
N LEU A 31 -0.16 -10.54 -3.72
CA LEU A 31 -0.04 -9.56 -2.65
C LEU A 31 1.40 -9.06 -2.60
N ARG A 32 1.57 -7.74 -2.55
CA ARG A 32 2.86 -7.06 -2.41
C ARG A 32 2.79 -6.12 -1.22
N SER A 33 3.91 -5.89 -0.56
CA SER A 33 4.00 -4.94 0.54
C SER A 33 5.21 -4.05 0.38
N LEU A 34 5.04 -2.78 0.74
CA LEU A 34 6.10 -1.77 0.76
C LEU A 34 6.18 -1.20 2.18
N THR A 35 7.36 -1.25 2.79
CA THR A 35 7.62 -0.53 4.04
C THR A 35 8.11 0.87 3.68
N GLN A 36 7.45 1.87 4.23
CA GLN A 36 7.84 3.28 4.12
C GLN A 36 8.05 3.85 5.52
N HIS A 37 8.67 5.02 5.61
CA HIS A 37 8.92 5.68 6.88
C HIS A 37 8.27 7.07 6.85
N LEU A 38 7.44 7.37 7.85
CA LEU A 38 6.91 8.70 8.07
C LEU A 38 7.88 9.43 8.99
N CYS A 39 8.68 10.31 8.41
CA CYS A 39 9.66 11.10 9.15
C CYS A 39 9.12 12.48 9.47
N HIS A 40 9.28 12.91 10.72
CA HIS A 40 9.01 14.28 11.17
C HIS A 40 10.21 14.79 11.97
N PHE A 41 10.36 16.11 12.00
CA PHE A 41 11.39 16.79 12.77
C PHE A 41 10.79 17.17 14.13
N GLU A 42 11.41 16.68 15.20
CA GLU A 42 11.00 16.92 16.57
C GLU A 42 11.67 18.16 17.16
N ASP A 43 11.08 18.74 18.21
CA ASP A 43 11.58 19.95 18.88
C ASP A 43 12.99 19.78 19.46
N ASN A 44 13.39 18.54 19.77
CA ASN A 44 14.73 18.18 20.24
C ASN A 44 15.80 18.21 19.12
N ARG A 45 15.45 18.67 17.91
CA ARG A 45 16.29 18.74 16.71
C ARG A 45 16.68 17.39 16.13
N GLU A 46 15.89 16.35 16.39
CA GLU A 46 16.08 15.03 15.83
C GLU A 46 15.01 14.72 14.78
N TYR A 47 15.35 13.85 13.84
CA TYR A 47 14.38 13.27 12.91
C TYR A 47 13.89 11.94 13.46
N VAL A 48 12.58 11.85 13.73
CA VAL A 48 11.93 10.61 14.13
C VAL A 48 11.19 10.03 12.94
N CYS A 49 11.57 8.81 12.54
CA CYS A 49 11.01 8.10 11.40
C CYS A 49 10.26 6.86 11.86
N ILE A 50 8.93 6.87 11.73
CA ILE A 50 8.09 5.74 12.13
C ILE A 50 7.83 4.87 10.90
N PRO A 51 8.27 3.59 10.88
CA PRO A 51 7.97 2.69 9.78
C PRO A 51 6.48 2.37 9.73
N PHE A 52 5.92 2.33 8.53
CA PHE A 52 4.57 1.84 8.27
C PHE A 52 4.55 1.00 7.00
N LYS A 53 3.61 0.06 6.92
CA LYS A 53 3.48 -0.86 5.78
C LYS A 53 2.30 -0.43 4.91
N ARG A 54 2.52 -0.36 3.60
CA ARG A 54 1.45 -0.31 2.59
C ARG A 54 1.34 -1.65 1.90
N VAL A 55 0.12 -2.15 1.75
CA VAL A 55 -0.16 -3.43 1.10
C VAL A 55 -0.86 -3.18 -0.22
N PHE A 56 -0.38 -3.82 -1.28
CA PHE A 56 -0.90 -3.68 -2.62
C PHE A 56 -1.34 -5.04 -3.15
N GLN A 57 -2.46 -5.05 -3.85
CA GLN A 57 -2.88 -6.18 -4.66
C GLN A 57 -2.51 -5.89 -6.11
N GLN A 58 -1.60 -6.69 -6.66
CA GLN A 58 -1.13 -6.56 -8.04
C GLN A 58 -1.79 -7.63 -8.91
N CYS A 59 -2.60 -7.22 -9.88
CA CYS A 59 -3.31 -8.07 -10.81
C CYS A 59 -3.00 -7.63 -12.25
N VAL A 60 -2.36 -8.47 -13.07
CA VAL A 60 -2.14 -8.28 -14.53
C VAL A 60 -1.97 -6.80 -14.95
N GLY A 61 -0.90 -6.15 -14.50
CA GLY A 61 -0.57 -4.76 -14.86
C GLY A 61 -1.24 -3.66 -14.01
N HIS A 62 -2.17 -4.01 -13.12
CA HIS A 62 -2.83 -3.09 -12.19
C HIS A 62 -2.37 -3.34 -10.76
N ALA A 63 -2.10 -2.28 -10.00
CA ALA A 63 -1.80 -2.36 -8.59
C ALA A 63 -2.72 -1.40 -7.83
N LEU A 64 -3.46 -1.93 -6.86
CA LEU A 64 -4.28 -1.12 -5.97
C LEU A 64 -3.83 -1.31 -4.54
N GLU A 65 -3.77 -0.19 -3.81
CA GLU A 65 -3.56 -0.23 -2.37
C GLU A 65 -4.79 -0.83 -1.68
N VAL A 66 -4.55 -1.85 -0.85
CA VAL A 66 -5.55 -2.59 -0.06
C VAL A 66 -5.16 -2.57 1.43
N THR A 67 -4.42 -1.54 1.85
CA THR A 67 -4.03 -1.34 3.25
C THR A 67 -5.29 -1.09 4.09
N GLU A 68 -5.51 -1.93 5.10
CA GLU A 68 -6.58 -1.78 6.11
C GLU A 68 -5.97 -1.78 7.52
N ALA A 69 -6.69 -1.33 8.54
CA ALA A 69 -6.20 -1.35 9.93
C ALA A 69 -5.72 -2.76 10.36
N ALA A 70 -6.40 -3.82 9.90
CA ALA A 70 -6.01 -5.20 10.14
C ALA A 70 -4.68 -5.60 9.46
N THR A 71 -4.27 -4.93 8.38
CA THR A 71 -3.00 -5.20 7.69
C THR A 71 -1.77 -4.69 8.44
N ASN A 72 -1.98 -3.92 9.51
CA ASN A 72 -0.93 -3.44 10.41
C ASN A 72 -0.59 -4.44 11.55
N GLY A 73 -1.25 -5.60 11.64
CA GLY A 73 -0.82 -6.72 12.49
C GLY A 73 0.06 -7.70 11.69
N ALA A 74 1.22 -8.19 12.14
CA ALA A 74 1.79 -8.27 13.47
C ALA A 74 3.30 -7.92 13.46
N LEU A 75 3.68 -6.96 14.29
CA LEU A 75 4.95 -6.97 15.03
C LEU A 75 4.59 -7.21 16.50
N LYS A 76 4.07 -8.40 16.81
CA LYS A 76 4.21 -8.96 18.15
C LYS A 76 5.09 -10.19 17.99
N GLU A 77 6.11 -10.25 18.84
CA GLU A 77 7.08 -11.36 19.00
C GLU A 77 8.24 -11.39 18.00
N ARG A 78 9.27 -10.57 18.29
CA ARG A 78 10.69 -10.95 18.22
C ARG A 78 11.51 -9.91 19.00
N ASP A 79 11.33 -9.92 20.30
CA ASP A 79 12.35 -9.49 21.25
C ASP A 79 12.26 -10.52 22.40
N GLU A 80 12.99 -11.62 22.23
CA GLU A 80 13.47 -12.49 23.32
C GLU A 80 14.55 -11.75 24.11
#